data_AF-A0A4U5US87-F1
#
_entry.id   AF-A0A4U5US87-F1
#
_cell.length_a   1.000
_cell.length_b   1.000
_cell.length_c   1.000
_cell.angle_alpha   90.00
_cell.angle_beta   90.00
_cell.angle_gamma   90.00
#
_symmetry.space_group_name_H-M   'P 1'
#
loop_
_entity.id
_entity.type
_entity.pdbx_description
1 polymer ?
#
loop_
_entity_poly.entity_id
_entity_poly.type
_entity_poly.pdbx_seq_one_letter_code
_entity_poly.pdbx_strand_id
1 'polypeptide(L)'
;MSYCKSCLHYMLDYETPKTLVIPNFGLGCVFRFTQLLVLLYVVGYVCVVQKAYQETDSVLSSVTTKVKGFAYTNTSDMDPRFWDVADYVIPPKGGILGIIIDWSCDLDWWARKKCYPEYSFRRLDSRDDAVLLDVPVIRQLYHWDCGLACSRMVLKYLHPVSDEEFQRACWELKLTQSVWTIDLAYLMCHLRIKHCFCTQTLGVDKGFRNQSFYKKHFDTEEDRVNELFLKAESKGVVVKKCSVTVQEIQSHLEQGHVAIVLVNAVILTCELCSSPVKYCCFLPVGQKCFCRKPEYQGHFVVVSGFNRTTGCIFYNNPAYSDRVCCTSVSNFEEARQSYGTDEDILFIFKES
;
A
#
# COMPACT_ATOMS: atom_id res chain seq x y z
N MET A 1 -5.68 -34.11 -74.92
CA MET A 1 -5.12 -32.84 -74.36
C MET A 1 -6.24 -31.86 -73.97
N SER A 2 -7.32 -32.33 -73.31
CA SER A 2 -8.50 -31.50 -72.97
C SER A 2 -8.87 -31.48 -71.47
N TYR A 3 -8.26 -32.33 -70.64
CA TYR A 3 -8.57 -32.41 -69.21
C TYR A 3 -7.82 -31.38 -68.34
N CYS A 4 -6.71 -30.80 -68.84
CA CYS A 4 -5.86 -29.90 -68.04
C CYS A 4 -6.36 -28.43 -68.01
N LYS A 5 -7.20 -28.01 -68.96
CA LYS A 5 -7.79 -26.65 -68.95
C LYS A 5 -8.91 -26.48 -67.92
N SER A 6 -9.65 -27.55 -67.58
CA SER A 6 -10.74 -27.48 -66.59
C SER A 6 -10.25 -27.49 -65.14
N CYS A 7 -9.12 -28.16 -64.84
CA CYS A 7 -8.52 -28.11 -63.49
C CYS A 7 -7.86 -26.77 -63.17
N LEU A 8 -7.32 -26.05 -64.17
CA LEU A 8 -6.65 -24.77 -63.94
C LEU A 8 -7.64 -23.65 -63.59
N HIS A 9 -8.87 -23.71 -64.11
CA HIS A 9 -9.94 -22.77 -63.76
C HIS A 9 -10.35 -22.90 -62.29
N TYR A 10 -10.54 -24.13 -61.81
CA TYR A 10 -10.95 -24.38 -60.42
C TYR A 10 -9.90 -23.96 -59.36
N MET A 11 -8.61 -23.93 -59.72
CA MET A 11 -7.52 -23.49 -58.83
C MET A 11 -7.43 -21.97 -58.70
N LEU A 12 -8.03 -21.21 -59.63
CA LEU A 12 -8.02 -19.74 -59.65
C LEU A 12 -9.42 -19.15 -59.45
N ASP A 13 -10.43 -19.98 -59.20
CA ASP A 13 -11.78 -19.54 -58.89
C ASP A 13 -11.84 -19.04 -57.45
N TYR A 14 -11.99 -17.72 -57.29
CA TYR A 14 -12.19 -17.07 -56.01
C TYR A 14 -13.68 -16.78 -55.83
N GLU A 15 -14.36 -17.58 -55.02
CA GLU A 15 -15.75 -17.32 -54.66
C GLU A 15 -15.83 -16.13 -53.70
N THR A 16 -16.60 -15.12 -54.08
CA THR A 16 -16.93 -13.99 -53.21
C THR A 16 -18.35 -14.15 -52.69
N PRO A 17 -18.60 -13.82 -51.40
CA PRO A 17 -19.95 -13.82 -50.87
C PRO A 17 -20.78 -12.76 -51.60
N LYS A 18 -21.94 -13.16 -52.12
CA LYS A 18 -22.91 -12.24 -52.71
C LYS A 18 -23.53 -11.40 -51.61
N THR A 19 -23.17 -10.12 -51.53
CA THR A 19 -23.73 -9.18 -50.54
C THR A 19 -24.90 -8.39 -51.12
N LEU A 20 -25.99 -8.29 -50.36
CA LEU A 20 -27.11 -7.39 -50.67
C LEU A 20 -26.92 -6.06 -49.94
N VAL A 21 -26.94 -4.95 -50.67
CA VAL A 21 -26.84 -3.60 -50.09
C VAL A 21 -28.23 -3.10 -49.76
N ILE A 22 -28.53 -2.92 -48.46
CA ILE A 22 -29.80 -2.38 -47.99
C ILE A 22 -29.64 -0.87 -47.78
N PRO A 23 -30.27 0.01 -48.58
CA PRO A 23 -30.17 1.45 -48.43
C PRO A 23 -31.06 1.92 -47.27
N ASN A 24 -30.55 1.83 -46.05
CA ASN A 24 -31.22 2.32 -44.85
C ASN A 24 -30.27 3.17 -44.00
N PHE A 25 -30.66 4.42 -43.76
CA PHE A 25 -29.86 5.40 -43.05
C PHE A 25 -29.60 5.00 -41.58
N GLY A 26 -30.61 4.48 -40.87
CA GLY A 26 -30.49 4.07 -39.47
C GLY A 26 -29.52 2.90 -39.28
N LEU A 27 -29.67 1.85 -40.09
CA LEU A 27 -28.78 0.68 -40.08
C LEU A 27 -27.34 1.07 -40.46
N GLY A 28 -27.18 1.97 -41.44
CA GLY A 28 -25.87 2.50 -41.83
C GLY A 28 -25.19 3.27 -40.69
N CYS A 29 -25.92 4.13 -39.99
CA CYS A 29 -25.41 4.88 -38.84
C CYS A 29 -24.94 3.97 -37.70
N VAL A 30 -25.74 2.96 -37.34
CA VAL A 30 -25.36 1.99 -36.29
C VAL A 30 -24.09 1.25 -36.68
N PHE A 31 -24.01 0.74 -37.91
CA PHE A 31 -22.83 0.01 -38.39
C PHE A 31 -21.55 0.87 -38.39
N ARG A 32 -21.64 2.12 -38.86
CA ARG A 32 -20.49 3.05 -38.84
C ARG A 32 -20.09 3.48 -37.43
N PHE A 33 -21.06 3.65 -36.53
CA PHE A 33 -20.79 3.95 -35.13
C PHE A 33 -20.07 2.80 -34.43
N THR A 34 -20.51 1.56 -34.65
CA THR A 34 -19.82 0.37 -34.11
C THR A 34 -18.39 0.25 -34.65
N GLN A 35 -18.18 0.47 -35.95
CA GLN A 35 -16.83 0.48 -36.54
C GLN A 35 -15.93 1.55 -35.91
N LEU A 36 -16.45 2.75 -35.69
CA LEU A 36 -15.72 3.84 -35.03
C LEU A 36 -15.34 3.47 -33.59
N LEU A 37 -16.25 2.87 -32.83
CA LEU A 37 -15.97 2.42 -31.47
C LEU A 37 -14.85 1.36 -31.42
N VAL A 38 -14.90 0.37 -32.32
CA VAL A 38 -13.85 -0.65 -32.41
C VAL A 38 -12.50 -0.01 -32.76
N LEU A 39 -12.48 0.92 -33.71
CA LEU A 39 -11.24 1.60 -34.10
C LEU A 39 -10.69 2.46 -32.95
N LEU A 40 -11.53 3.21 -32.24
CA LEU A 40 -11.12 4.01 -31.08
C LEU A 40 -10.57 3.13 -29.95
N TYR A 41 -11.17 1.96 -29.71
CA TYR A 41 -10.67 1.02 -28.72
C TYR A 41 -9.30 0.44 -29.13
N VAL A 42 -9.18 -0.10 -30.34
CA VAL A 42 -7.93 -0.75 -30.77
C VAL A 42 -6.80 0.28 -30.92
N VAL A 43 -7.02 1.36 -31.65
CA VAL A 43 -5.96 2.33 -31.91
C VAL A 43 -5.72 3.22 -30.68
N GLY A 44 -6.78 3.74 -30.06
CA GLY A 44 -6.66 4.65 -28.94
C GLY A 44 -6.25 3.96 -27.64
N TYR A 45 -6.97 2.90 -27.25
CA TYR A 45 -6.69 2.24 -25.97
C TYR A 45 -5.58 1.20 -26.08
N VAL A 46 -5.64 0.26 -27.03
CA VAL A 46 -4.65 -0.84 -27.09
C VAL A 46 -3.30 -0.34 -27.60
N CYS A 47 -3.26 0.38 -28.72
CA CYS A 47 -1.98 0.82 -29.28
C CYS A 47 -1.38 2.00 -28.50
N VAL A 48 -2.14 3.07 -28.22
CA VAL A 48 -1.57 4.28 -27.59
C VAL A 48 -1.49 4.15 -26.07
N VAL A 49 -2.57 3.77 -25.39
CA VAL A 49 -2.58 3.74 -23.91
C VAL A 49 -1.80 2.55 -23.36
N GLN A 50 -2.02 1.34 -23.88
CA GLN A 50 -1.29 0.15 -23.41
C GLN A 50 0.07 -0.04 -24.05
N LYS A 51 0.42 0.76 -25.07
CA LYS A 51 1.69 0.66 -25.80
C LYS A 51 2.00 -0.76 -26.27
N ALA A 52 0.97 -1.53 -26.63
CA ALA A 52 1.09 -2.95 -26.99
C ALA A 52 1.96 -3.20 -28.24
N TYR A 53 2.38 -2.15 -28.94
CA TYR A 53 3.35 -2.20 -30.03
C TYR A 53 4.82 -2.16 -29.56
N GLN A 54 5.07 -1.95 -28.27
CA GLN A 54 6.42 -1.88 -27.68
C GLN A 54 6.71 -3.12 -26.83
N GLU A 55 7.94 -3.63 -26.92
CA GLU A 55 8.49 -4.66 -26.03
C GLU A 55 9.50 -3.98 -25.10
N THR A 56 9.29 -4.09 -23.78
CA THR A 56 10.14 -3.43 -22.77
C THR A 56 11.06 -4.45 -22.10
N ASP A 57 12.36 -4.12 -22.00
CA ASP A 57 13.35 -4.93 -21.30
C ASP A 57 13.90 -4.20 -20.06
N SER A 58 14.28 -4.95 -19.03
CA SER A 58 14.84 -4.42 -17.79
C SER A 58 16.37 -4.37 -17.86
N VAL A 59 16.97 -3.18 -17.71
CA VAL A 59 18.43 -3.02 -17.78
C VAL A 59 19.05 -3.29 -16.42
N LEU A 60 20.00 -4.24 -16.35
CA LEU A 60 20.87 -4.45 -15.19
C LEU A 60 22.21 -3.74 -15.43
N SER A 61 22.57 -2.75 -14.60
CA SER A 61 23.88 -2.08 -14.68
C SER A 61 24.57 -2.07 -13.31
N SER A 62 25.91 -2.14 -13.32
CA SER A 62 26.74 -2.12 -12.11
C SER A 62 27.85 -1.09 -12.27
N VAL A 63 28.03 -0.23 -11.26
CA VAL A 63 29.07 0.79 -11.22
C VAL A 63 29.78 0.70 -9.87
N THR A 64 31.11 0.72 -9.89
CA THR A 64 31.95 0.72 -8.68
C THR A 64 32.69 2.03 -8.58
N THR A 65 32.53 2.76 -7.48
CA THR A 65 33.26 4.00 -7.20
C THR A 65 34.29 3.77 -6.09
N LYS A 66 35.50 4.30 -6.27
CA LYS A 66 36.60 4.21 -5.30
C LYS A 66 37.16 5.60 -5.06
N VAL A 67 37.02 6.10 -3.84
CA VAL A 67 37.61 7.38 -3.43
C VAL A 67 39.05 7.15 -2.97
N LYS A 68 39.97 8.03 -3.38
CA LYS A 68 41.37 8.04 -2.95
C LYS A 68 41.74 9.47 -2.55
N GLY A 69 42.38 9.65 -1.41
CA GLY A 69 42.82 10.94 -0.92
C GLY A 69 43.20 10.90 0.56
N PHE A 70 43.80 11.98 1.04
CA PHE A 70 44.06 12.24 2.45
C PHE A 70 43.81 13.73 2.69
N ALA A 71 43.33 14.08 3.89
CA ALA A 71 43.14 15.47 4.27
C ALA A 71 43.77 15.75 5.64
N TYR A 72 44.36 16.92 5.81
CA TYR A 72 44.94 17.36 7.08
C TYR A 72 44.21 18.60 7.55
N THR A 73 43.73 18.59 8.79
CA THR A 73 43.04 19.73 9.40
C THR A 73 43.71 20.12 10.69
N ASN A 74 44.03 21.40 10.84
CA ASN A 74 44.63 21.98 12.04
C ASN A 74 43.81 23.21 12.43
N THR A 75 42.90 23.04 13.38
CA THR A 75 41.93 24.07 13.79
C THR A 75 42.23 24.46 15.23
N SER A 76 42.06 25.74 15.61
CA SER A 76 42.42 26.24 16.96
C SER A 76 41.74 25.51 18.13
N ASP A 77 40.60 24.86 17.87
CA ASP A 77 39.75 24.23 18.87
C ASP A 77 40.00 22.72 19.02
N MET A 78 40.88 22.11 18.21
CA MET A 78 41.19 20.68 18.26
C MET A 78 42.65 20.39 17.87
N ASP A 79 43.23 19.31 18.39
CA ASP A 79 44.55 18.84 17.96
C ASP A 79 44.59 18.52 16.44
N PRO A 80 45.75 18.70 15.79
CA PRO A 80 45.90 18.43 14.37
C PRO A 80 45.52 16.98 14.04
N ARG A 81 44.56 16.83 13.12
CA ARG A 81 43.99 15.54 12.72
C ARG A 81 44.29 15.24 11.26
N PHE A 82 44.77 14.03 11.02
CA PHE A 82 44.93 13.46 9.69
C PHE A 82 43.70 12.59 9.39
N TRP A 83 43.09 12.82 8.24
CA TRP A 83 41.90 12.12 7.76
C TRP A 83 42.29 11.21 6.60
N ASP A 84 41.97 9.93 6.71
CA ASP A 84 42.09 8.97 5.61
C ASP A 84 40.70 8.57 5.06
N VAL A 85 40.72 7.76 4.00
CA VAL A 85 39.51 7.31 3.31
C VAL A 85 38.49 6.68 4.27
N ALA A 86 38.92 5.98 5.32
CA ALA A 86 38.01 5.34 6.27
C ALA A 86 37.31 6.35 7.19
N ASP A 87 37.88 7.56 7.38
CA ASP A 87 37.32 8.56 8.29
C ASP A 87 36.20 9.39 7.64
N TYR A 88 36.24 9.59 6.32
CA TYR A 88 35.25 10.40 5.60
C TYR A 88 34.43 9.61 4.55
N VAL A 89 34.78 8.36 4.24
CA VAL A 89 33.91 7.47 3.46
C VAL A 89 33.00 6.69 4.40
N ILE A 90 31.71 6.99 4.31
CA ILE A 90 30.67 6.27 5.04
C ILE A 90 29.94 5.36 4.03
N PRO A 91 29.94 4.03 4.20
CA PRO A 91 30.51 3.25 5.31
C PRO A 91 32.03 2.97 5.16
N PRO A 92 32.79 2.90 6.27
CA PRO A 92 34.26 2.77 6.28
C PRO A 92 34.79 1.45 5.70
N LYS A 93 33.96 0.40 5.62
CA LYS A 93 34.32 -0.90 5.03
C LYS A 93 33.94 -1.02 3.54
N GLY A 94 33.40 0.04 2.94
CA GLY A 94 32.64 -0.07 1.70
C GLY A 94 31.28 -0.73 1.93
N GLY A 95 30.40 -0.62 0.94
CA GLY A 95 29.07 -1.22 0.98
C GLY A 95 28.56 -1.48 -0.43
N ILE A 96 27.66 -2.45 -0.57
CA ILE A 96 27.00 -2.74 -1.83
C ILE A 96 25.82 -1.77 -1.90
N LEU A 97 25.85 -0.82 -2.82
CA LEU A 97 24.75 0.10 -3.06
C LEU A 97 24.03 -0.34 -4.34
N GLY A 98 22.79 -0.79 -4.21
CA GLY A 98 21.86 -0.90 -5.32
C GLY A 98 21.44 0.50 -5.77
N ILE A 99 21.66 0.82 -7.03
CA ILE A 99 21.14 2.03 -7.67
C ILE A 99 19.93 1.59 -8.48
N ILE A 100 18.75 2.02 -8.06
CA ILE A 100 17.50 1.76 -8.77
C ILE A 100 17.27 2.98 -9.65
N ILE A 101 17.36 2.76 -10.96
CA ILE A 101 17.13 3.78 -11.97
C ILE A 101 15.75 3.50 -12.56
N ASP A 102 14.76 4.33 -12.22
CA ASP A 102 13.44 4.28 -12.84
C ASP A 102 13.42 5.28 -14.01
N TRP A 103 13.11 4.78 -15.20
CA TRP A 103 13.09 5.57 -16.41
C TRP A 103 11.89 5.17 -17.28
N SER A 104 10.74 5.75 -16.96
CA SER A 104 9.52 5.61 -17.76
C SER A 104 9.47 6.67 -18.86
N CYS A 105 10.13 6.42 -19.99
CA CYS A 105 9.97 7.27 -21.17
C CYS A 105 8.73 6.93 -21.98
N ASP A 106 8.07 7.99 -22.41
CA ASP A 106 7.18 7.94 -23.56
C ASP A 106 7.92 8.46 -24.79
N LEU A 107 8.25 7.56 -25.73
CA LEU A 107 8.97 7.89 -26.96
C LEU A 107 8.05 8.42 -28.08
N ASP A 108 6.77 8.63 -27.79
CA ASP A 108 5.83 9.21 -28.73
C ASP A 108 6.20 10.66 -29.10
N TRP A 109 6.29 10.93 -30.40
CA TRP A 109 6.78 12.19 -31.01
C TRP A 109 6.06 13.48 -30.53
N TRP A 110 4.87 13.35 -29.93
CA TRP A 110 4.08 14.46 -29.41
C TRP A 110 4.38 14.79 -27.94
N ALA A 111 5.04 13.89 -27.20
CA ALA A 111 5.46 14.09 -25.82
C ALA A 111 6.88 14.71 -25.77
N ARG A 112 6.99 16.03 -25.97
CA ARG A 112 8.25 16.78 -25.72
C ARG A 112 8.65 16.87 -24.23
N LYS A 113 8.38 15.85 -23.42
CA LYS A 113 8.89 15.79 -22.05
C LYS A 113 10.32 15.27 -22.09
N LYS A 114 11.24 16.06 -21.52
CA LYS A 114 12.61 15.62 -21.28
C LYS A 114 12.56 14.39 -20.37
N CYS A 115 12.97 13.26 -20.92
CA CYS A 115 12.89 12.00 -20.23
C CYS A 115 14.11 11.85 -19.31
N TYR A 116 13.96 12.30 -18.07
CA TYR A 116 15.00 12.22 -17.08
C TYR A 116 14.79 10.97 -16.22
N PRO A 117 15.82 10.13 -16.07
CA PRO A 117 15.77 9.01 -15.13
C PRO A 117 15.70 9.51 -13.70
N GLU A 118 14.87 8.84 -12.89
CA GLU A 118 14.81 9.00 -11.45
C GLU A 118 15.80 8.01 -10.83
N TYR A 119 16.73 8.53 -10.05
CA TYR A 119 17.76 7.72 -9.39
C TYR A 119 17.42 7.56 -7.92
N SER A 120 17.34 6.32 -7.45
CA SER A 120 17.27 6.01 -6.01
C SER A 120 18.37 5.04 -5.62
N PHE A 121 18.84 5.17 -4.38
CA PHE A 121 20.03 4.47 -3.89
C PHE A 121 19.64 3.66 -2.64
N ARG A 122 19.92 2.36 -2.64
CA ARG A 122 19.64 1.43 -1.53
C ARG A 122 20.89 0.66 -1.18
N ARG A 123 21.16 0.44 0.10
CA ARG A 123 22.26 -0.41 0.54
C ARG A 123 21.83 -1.89 0.61
N LEU A 124 22.65 -2.80 0.11
CA LEU A 124 22.35 -4.23 -0.08
C LEU A 124 23.20 -5.16 0.81
N ASP A 125 24.23 -4.65 1.49
CA ASP A 125 25.18 -5.43 2.30
C ASP A 125 24.90 -5.45 3.82
N SER A 126 23.81 -4.86 4.30
CA SER A 126 23.44 -4.97 5.72
C SER A 126 22.86 -6.37 6.00
N ARG A 127 23.47 -7.14 6.89
CA ARG A 127 22.76 -8.22 7.59
C ARG A 127 21.61 -7.58 8.39
N ASP A 128 20.37 -7.85 7.98
CA ASP A 128 19.09 -7.77 8.73
C ASP A 128 18.87 -6.65 9.78
N ASP A 129 19.42 -5.45 9.60
CA ASP A 129 18.99 -4.28 10.39
C ASP A 129 17.66 -3.70 9.91
N ALA A 130 17.19 -4.10 8.72
CA ALA A 130 15.94 -3.67 8.15
C ALA A 130 15.09 -4.85 7.68
N VAL A 131 13.89 -4.98 8.23
CA VAL A 131 12.87 -5.92 7.78
C VAL A 131 11.84 -5.12 7.00
N LEU A 132 11.49 -5.58 5.79
CA LEU A 132 10.36 -5.06 5.04
C LEU A 132 9.65 -6.23 4.38
N LEU A 133 8.45 -6.52 4.88
CA LEU A 133 7.60 -7.59 4.39
C LEU A 133 6.79 -7.07 3.19
N ASP A 134 6.72 -7.87 2.13
CA ASP A 134 6.01 -7.54 0.89
C ASP A 134 4.49 -7.69 1.05
N VAL A 135 3.90 -6.84 1.88
CA VAL A 135 2.45 -6.77 2.09
C VAL A 135 1.86 -5.90 0.99
N PRO A 136 0.87 -6.38 0.22
CA PRO A 136 0.26 -5.60 -0.85
C PRO A 136 -0.47 -4.38 -0.29
N VAL A 137 -0.39 -3.25 -0.98
CA VAL A 137 -1.10 -2.02 -0.60
C VAL A 137 -2.50 -2.03 -1.22
N ILE A 138 -3.52 -1.88 -0.39
CA ILE A 138 -4.92 -1.76 -0.84
C ILE A 138 -5.48 -0.44 -0.29
N ARG A 139 -6.01 0.38 -1.19
CA ARG A 139 -6.64 1.64 -0.79
C ARG A 139 -8.05 1.43 -0.26
N GLN A 140 -8.38 2.10 0.84
CA GLN A 140 -9.74 2.17 1.37
C GLN A 140 -10.68 2.88 0.39
N LEU A 141 -11.94 2.46 0.35
CA LEU A 141 -12.93 3.02 -0.57
C LEU A 141 -13.78 4.11 0.09
N TYR A 142 -13.93 4.03 1.41
CA TYR A 142 -14.76 4.92 2.20
C TYR A 142 -13.94 5.57 3.33
N HIS A 143 -14.61 6.36 4.16
CA HIS A 143 -13.95 7.04 5.27
C HIS A 143 -13.80 6.19 6.54
N TRP A 144 -14.51 5.07 6.59
CA TRP A 144 -14.65 4.23 7.77
C TRP A 144 -14.04 2.83 7.61
N ASP A 145 -13.67 2.44 6.38
CA ASP A 145 -13.25 1.07 6.04
C ASP A 145 -11.73 0.87 6.06
N CYS A 146 -10.95 1.79 6.66
CA CYS A 146 -9.49 1.67 6.73
C CYS A 146 -9.04 0.37 7.43
N GLY A 147 -9.74 -0.06 8.49
CA GLY A 147 -9.49 -1.34 9.17
C GLY A 147 -9.79 -2.57 8.30
N LEU A 148 -10.85 -2.50 7.48
CA LEU A 148 -11.18 -3.56 6.53
C LEU A 148 -10.18 -3.62 5.37
N ALA A 149 -9.74 -2.47 4.87
CA ALA A 149 -8.68 -2.39 3.88
C ALA A 149 -7.37 -2.99 4.42
N CYS A 150 -6.98 -2.67 5.65
CA CYS A 150 -5.84 -3.29 6.34
C CYS A 150 -5.99 -4.80 6.46
N SER A 151 -7.18 -5.27 6.84
CA SER A 151 -7.47 -6.71 6.94
C SER A 151 -7.30 -7.41 5.59
N ARG A 152 -7.79 -6.82 4.50
CA ARG A 152 -7.58 -7.36 3.13
C ARG A 152 -6.11 -7.39 2.73
N MET A 153 -5.32 -6.36 3.08
CA MET A 153 -3.88 -6.35 2.82
C MET A 153 -3.19 -7.54 3.51
N VAL A 154 -3.49 -7.74 4.80
CA VAL A 154 -2.91 -8.83 5.59
C VAL A 154 -3.36 -10.18 5.06
N LEU A 155 -4.63 -10.37 4.74
CA LEU A 155 -5.13 -11.64 4.19
C LEU A 155 -4.44 -11.97 2.86
N LYS A 156 -4.30 -11.02 1.94
CA LYS A 156 -3.56 -11.25 0.69
C LYS A 156 -2.08 -11.62 0.92
N TYR A 157 -1.45 -11.10 1.98
CA TYR A 157 -0.08 -11.43 2.34
C TYR A 157 0.07 -12.85 2.93
N LEU A 158 -0.90 -13.30 3.72
CA LEU A 158 -0.87 -14.60 4.37
C LEU A 158 -1.28 -15.73 3.40
N HIS A 159 -2.55 -15.73 3.05
CA HIS A 159 -3.21 -16.69 2.18
C HIS A 159 -4.37 -15.96 1.51
N PRO A 160 -4.36 -15.79 0.17
CA PRO A 160 -5.41 -15.04 -0.52
C PRO A 160 -6.80 -15.64 -0.28
N VAL A 161 -7.58 -14.97 0.57
CA VAL A 161 -9.02 -15.21 0.71
C VAL A 161 -9.74 -14.54 -0.46
N SER A 162 -10.75 -15.20 -1.04
CA SER A 162 -11.52 -14.59 -2.13
C SER A 162 -12.31 -13.38 -1.62
N ASP A 163 -12.54 -12.38 -2.48
CA ASP A 163 -13.33 -11.20 -2.08
C ASP A 163 -14.76 -11.59 -1.64
N GLU A 164 -15.32 -12.68 -2.18
CA GLU A 164 -16.65 -13.20 -1.78
C GLU A 164 -16.65 -13.79 -0.37
N GLU A 165 -15.62 -14.55 -0.02
CA GLU A 165 -15.47 -15.11 1.33
C GLU A 165 -15.26 -14.01 2.36
N PHE A 166 -14.43 -13.01 2.03
CA PHE A 166 -14.24 -11.83 2.89
C PHE A 166 -15.54 -11.06 3.10
N GLN A 167 -16.30 -10.79 2.04
CA GLN A 167 -17.59 -10.11 2.14
C GLN A 167 -18.61 -10.91 2.95
N ARG A 168 -18.64 -12.23 2.78
CA ARG A 168 -19.50 -13.12 3.56
C ARG A 168 -19.16 -13.06 5.05
N ALA A 169 -17.88 -13.14 5.40
CA ALA A 169 -17.43 -13.03 6.79
C ALA A 169 -17.85 -11.68 7.41
N CYS A 170 -17.66 -10.57 6.70
CA CYS A 170 -18.11 -9.24 7.13
C CYS A 170 -19.63 -9.19 7.37
N TRP A 171 -20.43 -9.83 6.49
CA TRP A 171 -21.88 -9.89 6.62
C TRP A 171 -22.33 -10.74 7.80
N GLU A 172 -21.75 -11.93 7.98
CA GLU A 172 -22.08 -12.86 9.08
C GLU A 172 -21.72 -12.28 10.46
N LEU A 173 -20.61 -11.55 10.54
CA LEU A 173 -20.20 -10.80 11.73
C LEU A 173 -21.00 -9.51 11.95
N LYS A 174 -21.86 -9.13 11.00
CA LYS A 174 -22.68 -7.90 11.03
C LYS A 174 -21.83 -6.65 11.24
N LEU A 175 -20.69 -6.55 10.55
CA LEU A 175 -19.81 -5.38 10.65
C LEU A 175 -20.55 -4.13 10.18
N THR A 176 -20.46 -3.06 10.97
CA THR A 176 -21.11 -1.78 10.68
C THR A 176 -20.14 -0.81 10.00
N GLN A 177 -20.59 0.42 9.74
CA GLN A 177 -19.71 1.51 9.29
C GLN A 177 -18.85 2.09 10.44
N SER A 178 -18.86 1.48 11.62
CA SER A 178 -18.06 1.83 12.79
C SER A 178 -17.23 0.61 13.16
N VAL A 179 -16.07 0.45 12.52
CA VAL A 179 -15.21 -0.71 12.66
C VAL A 179 -14.20 -0.48 13.78
N TRP A 180 -14.27 -1.30 14.84
CA TRP A 180 -13.35 -1.27 15.97
C TRP A 180 -12.28 -2.35 15.84
N THR A 181 -11.17 -2.23 16.58
CA THR A 181 -10.10 -3.24 16.55
C THR A 181 -10.59 -4.62 16.95
N ILE A 182 -11.54 -4.70 17.91
CA ILE A 182 -12.19 -5.96 18.29
C ILE A 182 -12.97 -6.60 17.15
N ASP A 183 -13.60 -5.80 16.27
CA ASP A 183 -14.30 -6.30 15.09
C ASP A 183 -13.31 -6.97 14.11
N LEU A 184 -12.13 -6.37 13.94
CA LEU A 184 -11.05 -6.95 13.14
C LEU A 184 -10.52 -8.25 13.75
N ALA A 185 -10.41 -8.33 15.08
CA ALA A 185 -10.01 -9.56 15.76
C ALA A 185 -11.05 -10.69 15.56
N TYR A 186 -12.34 -10.36 15.64
CA TYR A 186 -13.43 -11.28 15.30
C TYR A 186 -13.36 -11.74 13.84
N LEU A 187 -13.02 -10.85 12.91
CA LEU A 187 -12.84 -11.17 11.50
C LEU A 187 -11.67 -12.15 11.30
N MET A 188 -10.51 -11.89 11.92
CA MET A 188 -9.37 -12.82 11.88
C MET A 188 -9.72 -14.19 12.47
N CYS A 189 -10.43 -14.22 13.60
CA CYS A 189 -10.90 -15.45 14.22
C CYS A 189 -11.85 -16.24 13.31
N HIS A 190 -12.81 -15.57 12.69
CA HIS A 190 -13.79 -16.19 11.79
C HIS A 190 -13.12 -16.79 10.55
N LEU A 191 -12.10 -16.11 10.01
CA LEU A 191 -11.27 -16.59 8.90
C LEU A 191 -10.14 -17.54 9.35
N ARG A 192 -10.14 -17.98 10.61
CA ARG A 192 -9.19 -18.92 11.20
C ARG A 192 -7.72 -18.47 11.12
N ILE A 193 -7.50 -17.15 11.11
CA ILE A 193 -6.16 -16.57 11.17
C ILE A 193 -5.74 -16.43 12.63
N LYS A 194 -4.57 -16.96 12.96
CA LYS A 194 -3.98 -16.82 14.29
C LYS A 194 -3.67 -15.34 14.56
N HIS A 195 -4.18 -14.82 15.67
CA HIS A 195 -4.10 -13.40 16.01
C HIS A 195 -3.99 -13.19 17.54
N CYS A 196 -3.59 -11.99 17.95
CA CYS A 196 -3.62 -11.52 19.34
C CYS A 196 -3.90 -10.02 19.35
N PHE A 197 -5.01 -9.62 19.94
CA PHE A 197 -5.37 -8.21 20.11
C PHE A 197 -4.86 -7.71 21.46
N CYS A 198 -4.02 -6.69 21.46
CA CYS A 198 -3.56 -5.99 22.67
C CYS A 198 -4.16 -4.58 22.73
N THR A 199 -4.64 -4.18 23.91
CA THR A 199 -5.28 -2.87 24.15
C THR A 199 -5.10 -2.43 25.61
N GLN A 200 -5.18 -1.13 25.90
CA GLN A 200 -5.26 -0.60 27.26
C GLN A 200 -6.64 -0.78 27.89
N THR A 201 -7.70 -0.89 27.09
CA THR A 201 -9.09 -0.85 27.56
C THR A 201 -9.86 -2.08 27.09
N LEU A 202 -10.46 -2.83 28.02
CA LEU A 202 -11.38 -3.92 27.69
C LEU A 202 -12.80 -3.37 27.63
N GLY A 203 -13.27 -3.07 26.43
CA GLY A 203 -14.54 -2.39 26.19
C GLY A 203 -14.35 -0.98 25.65
N VAL A 204 -15.35 -0.14 25.83
CA VAL A 204 -15.29 1.28 25.43
C VAL A 204 -14.84 2.14 26.62
N ASP A 205 -13.79 2.94 26.45
CA ASP A 205 -13.43 3.96 27.44
C ASP A 205 -14.47 5.10 27.42
N LYS A 206 -15.18 5.26 28.54
CA LYS A 206 -16.15 6.34 28.77
C LYS A 206 -15.53 7.73 28.66
N GLY A 207 -14.22 7.87 28.84
CA GLY A 207 -13.47 9.11 28.65
C GLY A 207 -13.48 9.62 27.20
N PHE A 208 -13.62 8.73 26.21
CA PHE A 208 -13.64 9.11 24.80
C PHE A 208 -14.95 9.75 24.35
N ARG A 209 -15.98 9.78 25.19
CA ARG A 209 -17.26 10.44 24.91
C ARG A 209 -17.10 11.91 24.50
N ASN A 210 -16.06 12.57 25.00
CA ASN A 210 -15.76 13.97 24.72
C ASN A 210 -14.99 14.19 23.40
N GLN A 211 -14.45 13.14 22.78
CA GLN A 211 -13.77 13.23 21.49
C GLN A 211 -14.80 13.37 20.36
N SER A 212 -14.65 14.41 19.54
CA SER A 212 -15.60 14.73 18.45
C SER A 212 -15.72 13.61 17.43
N PHE A 213 -14.66 12.82 17.24
CA PHE A 213 -14.62 11.65 16.37
C PHE A 213 -15.59 10.54 16.82
N TYR A 214 -15.61 10.21 18.11
CA TYR A 214 -16.45 9.13 18.64
C TYR A 214 -17.89 9.57 18.96
N LYS A 215 -18.12 10.86 19.18
CA LYS A 215 -19.39 11.45 19.64
C LYS A 215 -20.62 11.06 18.81
N LYS A 216 -20.48 10.82 17.51
CA LYS A 216 -21.62 10.55 16.61
C LYS A 216 -22.19 9.13 16.76
N HIS A 217 -21.40 8.17 17.25
CA HIS A 217 -21.75 6.74 17.30
C HIS A 217 -21.59 6.11 18.69
N PHE A 218 -21.04 6.85 19.67
CA PHE A 218 -20.68 6.36 21.00
C PHE A 218 -21.81 5.61 21.73
N ASP A 219 -22.95 6.26 21.95
CA ASP A 219 -24.04 5.71 22.78
C ASP A 219 -24.72 4.48 22.13
N THR A 220 -24.59 4.27 20.82
CA THR A 220 -25.14 3.12 20.09
C THR A 220 -24.17 1.96 19.92
N GLU A 221 -22.86 2.23 19.95
CA GLU A 221 -21.82 1.21 19.75
C GLU A 221 -21.25 0.71 21.08
N GLU A 222 -21.41 1.44 22.19
CA GLU A 222 -20.89 1.07 23.52
C GLU A 222 -21.37 -0.32 23.96
N ASP A 223 -22.67 -0.57 23.94
CA ASP A 223 -23.24 -1.86 24.35
C ASP A 223 -22.74 -3.00 23.45
N ARG A 224 -22.68 -2.76 22.13
CA ARG A 224 -22.22 -3.74 21.14
C ARG A 224 -20.75 -4.12 21.37
N VAL A 225 -19.88 -3.12 21.50
CA VAL A 225 -18.43 -3.33 21.67
C VAL A 225 -18.16 -4.01 23.01
N ASN A 226 -18.81 -3.56 24.10
CA ASN A 226 -18.68 -4.21 25.40
C ASN A 226 -19.14 -5.68 25.35
N GLU A 227 -20.24 -5.98 24.65
CA GLU A 227 -20.71 -7.36 24.45
C GLU A 227 -19.68 -8.22 23.68
N LEU A 228 -19.02 -7.66 22.67
CA LEU A 228 -17.95 -8.34 21.93
C LEU A 228 -16.77 -8.69 22.83
N PHE A 229 -16.30 -7.75 23.67
CA PHE A 229 -15.23 -8.04 24.64
C PHE A 229 -15.64 -9.12 25.65
N LEU A 230 -16.88 -9.07 26.17
CA LEU A 230 -17.39 -10.08 27.10
C LEU A 230 -17.45 -11.49 26.49
N LYS A 231 -17.74 -11.58 25.18
CA LYS A 231 -17.88 -12.86 24.46
C LYS A 231 -16.60 -13.32 23.77
N ALA A 232 -15.53 -12.52 23.77
CA ALA A 232 -14.31 -12.77 23.01
C ALA A 232 -13.70 -14.15 23.31
N GLU A 233 -13.45 -14.44 24.58
CA GLU A 233 -12.83 -15.70 25.03
C GLU A 233 -13.68 -16.91 24.63
N SER A 234 -14.99 -16.87 24.87
CA SER A 234 -15.92 -17.96 24.50
C SER A 234 -16.00 -18.23 23.00
N LYS A 235 -15.66 -17.24 22.17
CA LYS A 235 -15.65 -17.33 20.71
C LYS A 235 -14.25 -17.56 20.12
N GLY A 236 -13.24 -17.74 20.97
CA GLY A 236 -11.85 -18.00 20.55
C GLY A 236 -11.07 -16.76 20.08
N VAL A 237 -11.59 -15.56 20.32
CA VAL A 237 -10.89 -14.30 20.01
C VAL A 237 -9.88 -14.00 21.13
N VAL A 238 -8.60 -13.89 20.80
CA VAL A 238 -7.53 -13.69 21.78
C VAL A 238 -7.32 -12.20 22.03
N VAL A 239 -7.70 -11.75 23.23
CA VAL A 239 -7.58 -10.34 23.65
C VAL A 239 -6.75 -10.26 24.93
N LYS A 240 -5.82 -9.29 25.00
CA LYS A 240 -4.95 -9.02 26.14
C LYS A 240 -4.99 -7.54 26.51
N LYS A 241 -5.14 -7.27 27.81
CA LYS A 241 -5.02 -5.92 28.36
C LYS A 241 -3.56 -5.63 28.71
N CYS A 242 -2.83 -4.96 27.83
CA CYS A 242 -1.40 -4.66 28.01
C CYS A 242 -0.90 -3.59 27.04
N SER A 243 0.13 -2.84 27.45
CA SER A 243 0.97 -2.07 26.52
C SER A 243 1.91 -3.00 25.78
N VAL A 244 2.28 -2.58 24.56
CA VAL A 244 3.25 -3.27 23.71
C VAL A 244 4.40 -2.33 23.43
N THR A 245 5.63 -2.81 23.54
CA THR A 245 6.85 -2.06 23.22
C THR A 245 7.19 -2.16 21.74
N VAL A 246 7.93 -1.19 21.20
CA VAL A 246 8.38 -1.25 19.80
C VAL A 246 9.29 -2.46 19.54
N GLN A 247 10.04 -2.92 20.55
CA GLN A 247 10.90 -4.10 20.45
C GLN A 247 10.08 -5.39 20.26
N GLU A 248 8.92 -5.51 20.91
CA GLU A 248 7.99 -6.62 20.69
C GLU A 248 7.40 -6.57 19.28
N ILE A 249 7.05 -5.37 18.78
CA ILE A 249 6.58 -5.19 17.40
C ILE A 249 7.68 -5.60 16.40
N GLN A 250 8.93 -5.17 16.62
CA GLN A 250 10.06 -5.53 15.76
C GLN A 250 10.33 -7.03 15.78
N SER A 251 10.34 -7.66 16.96
CA SER A 251 10.53 -9.11 17.09
C SER A 251 9.43 -9.92 16.42
N HIS A 252 8.19 -9.41 16.42
CA HIS A 252 7.07 -10.00 15.69
C HIS A 252 7.29 -9.91 14.17
N LEU A 253 7.69 -8.74 13.66
CA LEU A 253 7.96 -8.52 12.23
C LEU A 253 9.15 -9.35 11.71
N GLU A 254 10.19 -9.55 12.53
CA GLU A 254 11.36 -10.39 12.20
C GLU A 254 10.98 -11.84 11.88
N GLN A 255 9.89 -12.33 12.47
CA GLN A 255 9.38 -13.67 12.21
C GLN A 255 8.52 -13.75 10.93
N GLY A 256 8.47 -12.68 10.14
CA GLY A 256 7.63 -12.60 8.93
C GLY A 256 6.15 -12.41 9.23
N HIS A 257 5.81 -11.98 10.44
CA HIS A 257 4.45 -11.68 10.86
C HIS A 257 4.12 -10.20 10.66
N VAL A 258 2.86 -9.81 10.72
CA VAL A 258 2.41 -8.41 10.50
C VAL A 258 1.49 -7.95 11.64
N ALA A 259 1.28 -6.64 11.75
CA ALA A 259 0.37 -6.07 12.73
C ALA A 259 -0.51 -4.99 12.12
N ILE A 260 -1.79 -4.97 12.50
CA ILE A 260 -2.69 -3.84 12.23
C ILE A 260 -2.67 -2.96 13.48
N VAL A 261 -2.39 -1.66 13.32
CA VAL A 261 -2.21 -0.73 14.43
C VAL A 261 -3.17 0.44 14.26
N LEU A 262 -3.88 0.79 15.33
CA LEU A 262 -4.66 2.02 15.40
C LEU A 262 -3.73 3.18 15.77
N VAL A 263 -3.78 4.25 14.99
CA VAL A 263 -2.96 5.44 15.18
C VAL A 263 -3.81 6.70 15.15
N ASN A 264 -3.33 7.75 15.83
CA ASN A 264 -3.82 9.10 15.59
C ASN A 264 -3.23 9.65 14.29
N ALA A 265 -4.06 9.71 13.27
CA ALA A 265 -3.69 10.13 11.92
C ALA A 265 -3.28 11.62 11.83
N VAL A 266 -3.61 12.43 12.84
CA VAL A 266 -3.19 13.84 12.94
C VAL A 266 -1.71 13.96 13.34
N ILE A 267 -1.22 13.00 14.12
CA ILE A 267 0.16 12.95 14.63
C ILE A 267 1.07 12.16 13.69
N LEU A 268 0.56 11.08 13.09
CA LEU A 268 1.37 10.22 12.23
C LEU A 268 1.82 10.97 10.98
N THR A 269 3.13 11.17 10.87
CA THR A 269 3.81 11.78 9.72
C THR A 269 4.57 10.72 8.95
N CYS A 270 4.68 10.90 7.63
CA CYS A 270 5.43 10.02 6.75
C CYS A 270 6.62 10.81 6.20
N GLU A 271 7.84 10.31 6.41
CA GLU A 271 9.09 10.95 5.98
C GLU A 271 9.29 10.84 4.46
N LEU A 272 8.70 9.83 3.83
CA LEU A 272 8.74 9.63 2.38
C LEU A 272 7.64 10.39 1.64
N CYS A 273 6.59 10.81 2.34
CA CYS A 273 5.40 11.37 1.73
C CYS A 273 5.51 12.89 1.75
N SER A 274 5.65 13.52 0.58
CA SER A 274 5.80 14.98 0.46
C SER A 274 4.55 15.79 0.83
N SER A 275 3.48 15.15 1.32
CA SER A 275 2.23 15.82 1.71
C SER A 275 1.55 15.09 2.86
N PRO A 276 1.17 15.80 3.95
CA PRO A 276 0.38 15.21 5.01
C PRO A 276 -0.97 14.77 4.48
N VAL A 277 -1.46 13.65 4.97
CA VAL A 277 -2.76 13.10 4.56
C VAL A 277 -3.86 14.09 5.00
N LYS A 278 -4.69 14.53 4.07
CA LYS A 278 -5.81 15.44 4.37
C LYS A 278 -7.04 14.62 4.78
N TYR A 279 -7.12 14.22 6.05
CA TYR A 279 -8.27 13.48 6.59
C TYR A 279 -9.50 14.36 6.88
N CYS A 280 -9.33 15.68 6.88
CA CYS A 280 -10.32 16.63 7.38
C CYS A 280 -11.68 16.52 6.66
N CYS A 281 -11.65 16.20 5.35
CA CYS A 281 -12.80 16.11 4.47
C CYS A 281 -12.35 15.25 3.29
N PHE A 282 -13.03 14.15 2.95
CA PHE A 282 -12.72 13.31 1.78
C PHE A 282 -13.01 14.05 0.47
N LEU A 283 -12.36 15.19 0.26
CA LEU A 283 -12.40 15.95 -0.98
C LEU A 283 -11.42 15.32 -1.97
N PRO A 284 -11.72 15.36 -3.28
CA PRO A 284 -10.80 14.94 -4.32
C PRO A 284 -9.43 15.64 -4.18
N VAL A 285 -8.38 14.94 -4.63
CA VAL A 285 -7.02 15.46 -4.67
C VAL A 285 -7.02 16.86 -5.31
N GLY A 286 -6.58 17.88 -4.55
CA GLY A 286 -6.44 19.25 -5.05
C GLY A 286 -7.33 20.32 -4.40
N GLN A 287 -8.37 19.96 -3.64
CA GLN A 287 -9.19 20.96 -2.94
C GLN A 287 -8.67 21.29 -1.52
N LYS A 288 -8.76 22.57 -1.12
CA LYS A 288 -8.46 23.03 0.24
C LYS A 288 -9.72 22.84 1.08
N CYS A 289 -9.68 21.99 2.11
CA CYS A 289 -10.76 21.95 3.09
C CYS A 289 -10.56 23.04 4.15
N PHE A 290 -11.62 23.77 4.47
CA PHE A 290 -11.65 24.85 5.47
C PHE A 290 -12.02 24.36 6.88
N CYS A 291 -12.10 23.04 7.10
CA CYS A 291 -12.41 22.47 8.40
C CYS A 291 -11.23 22.66 9.37
N ARG A 292 -11.53 22.98 10.63
CA ARG A 292 -10.53 23.02 11.70
C ARG A 292 -9.86 21.65 11.79
N LYS A 293 -8.53 21.61 11.96
CA LYS A 293 -7.83 20.35 12.22
C LYS A 293 -8.44 19.70 13.47
N PRO A 294 -8.94 18.45 13.40
CA PRO A 294 -9.41 17.76 14.58
C PRO A 294 -8.23 17.48 15.52
N GLU A 295 -8.49 17.41 16.82
CA GLU A 295 -7.48 17.05 17.83
C GLU A 295 -7.11 15.56 17.76
N TYR A 296 -8.04 14.73 17.29
CA TYR A 296 -7.87 13.29 17.13
C TYR A 296 -8.60 12.78 15.89
N GLN A 297 -7.96 11.87 15.15
CA GLN A 297 -8.57 11.10 14.06
C GLN A 297 -8.00 9.68 14.11
N GLY A 298 -8.82 8.71 14.49
CA GLY A 298 -8.41 7.30 14.49
C GLY A 298 -8.24 6.78 13.07
N HIS A 299 -7.16 6.05 12.82
CA HIS A 299 -6.87 5.45 11.52
C HIS A 299 -6.08 4.16 11.67
N PHE A 300 -6.45 3.12 10.92
CA PHE A 300 -5.73 1.85 10.92
C PHE A 300 -4.63 1.84 9.85
N VAL A 301 -3.46 1.33 10.20
CA VAL A 301 -2.35 1.06 9.29
C VAL A 301 -1.83 -0.36 9.47
N VAL A 302 -1.23 -0.94 8.43
CA VAL A 302 -0.53 -2.23 8.54
C VAL A 302 0.94 -1.96 8.73
N VAL A 303 1.51 -2.32 9.88
CA VAL A 303 2.95 -2.28 10.08
C VAL A 303 3.56 -3.53 9.43
N SER A 304 4.48 -3.31 8.50
CA SER A 304 5.07 -4.34 7.64
C SER A 304 6.60 -4.38 7.70
N GLY A 305 7.22 -3.51 8.48
CA GLY A 305 8.68 -3.52 8.58
C GLY A 305 9.25 -2.46 9.52
N PHE A 306 10.56 -2.51 9.68
CA PHE A 306 11.34 -1.52 10.43
C PHE A 306 12.76 -1.44 9.88
N ASN A 307 13.48 -0.40 10.28
CA ASN A 307 14.91 -0.27 10.09
C ASN A 307 15.55 0.23 11.40
N ARG A 308 16.37 -0.62 12.03
CA ARG A 308 17.07 -0.35 13.30
C ARG A 308 18.14 0.72 13.14
N THR A 309 18.82 0.76 12.00
CA THR A 309 19.88 1.74 11.73
C THR A 309 19.32 3.15 11.61
N THR A 310 18.21 3.31 10.89
CA THR A 310 17.57 4.62 10.70
C THR A 310 16.56 4.96 11.79
N GLY A 311 16.18 3.97 12.61
CA GLY A 311 15.14 4.14 13.62
C GLY A 311 13.75 4.37 13.00
N CYS A 312 13.46 3.71 11.88
CA CYS A 312 12.22 3.90 11.13
C CYS A 312 11.29 2.69 11.21
N ILE A 313 9.98 2.91 11.08
CA ILE A 313 8.92 1.92 10.94
C ILE A 313 8.31 2.05 9.55
N PHE A 314 8.19 0.93 8.85
CA PHE A 314 7.50 0.82 7.57
C PHE A 314 6.06 0.37 7.76
N TYR A 315 5.13 1.03 7.08
CA TYR A 315 3.71 0.72 7.18
C TYR A 315 2.97 0.99 5.88
N ASN A 316 1.95 0.18 5.60
CA ASN A 316 1.00 0.42 4.53
C ASN A 316 -0.14 1.26 5.09
N ASN A 317 -0.33 2.44 4.50
CA ASN A 317 -1.42 3.33 4.86
C ASN A 317 -2.55 3.17 3.82
N PRO A 318 -3.75 2.67 4.20
CA PRO A 318 -4.86 2.48 3.25
C PRO A 318 -5.40 3.78 2.64
N ALA A 319 -5.00 4.96 3.12
CA ALA A 319 -5.30 6.24 2.47
C ALA A 319 -4.53 6.40 1.13
N TYR A 320 -3.46 5.63 0.93
CA TYR A 320 -2.62 5.60 -0.28
C TYR A 320 -2.65 4.20 -0.90
N SER A 321 -2.57 4.10 -2.23
CA SER A 321 -2.54 2.82 -2.97
C SER A 321 -1.19 2.46 -3.58
N ASP A 322 -0.25 3.41 -3.65
CA ASP A 322 0.88 3.35 -4.58
C ASP A 322 2.24 3.24 -3.89
N ARG A 323 2.28 3.18 -2.55
CA ARG A 323 3.52 3.21 -1.79
C ARG A 323 3.41 2.63 -0.39
N VAL A 324 4.55 2.14 0.11
CA VAL A 324 4.78 1.88 1.53
C VAL A 324 5.24 3.19 2.18
N CYS A 325 4.66 3.53 3.33
CA CYS A 325 5.03 4.69 4.12
C CYS A 325 6.14 4.36 5.11
N CYS A 326 6.87 5.39 5.56
CA CYS A 326 7.94 5.28 6.53
C CYS A 326 7.85 6.44 7.52
N THR A 327 8.08 6.18 8.80
CA THR A 327 8.12 7.19 9.86
C THR A 327 9.17 6.81 10.91
N SER A 328 9.66 7.78 11.67
CA SER A 328 10.51 7.50 12.84
C SER A 328 9.75 6.71 13.92
N VAL A 329 10.48 5.87 14.66
CA VAL A 329 9.96 5.13 15.82
C VAL A 329 9.29 6.08 16.83
N SER A 330 9.88 7.24 17.09
CA SER A 330 9.32 8.22 18.01
C SER A 330 7.96 8.75 17.57
N ASN A 331 7.81 9.10 16.28
CA ASN A 331 6.54 9.61 15.77
C ASN A 331 5.47 8.51 15.68
N PHE A 332 5.87 7.27 15.38
CA PHE A 332 4.99 6.11 15.42
C PHE A 332 4.45 5.84 16.84
N GLU A 333 5.34 5.82 17.85
CA GLU A 333 4.97 5.65 19.26
C GLU A 333 4.02 6.76 19.72
N GLU A 334 4.35 8.03 19.43
CA GLU A 334 3.51 9.19 19.74
C GLU A 334 2.10 9.07 19.11
N ALA A 335 2.03 8.61 17.86
CA ALA A 335 0.76 8.45 17.16
C ALA A 335 -0.09 7.29 17.70
N ARG A 336 0.52 6.13 18.00
CA ARG A 336 -0.21 4.94 18.49
C ARG A 336 -0.51 4.97 19.99
N GLN A 337 0.20 5.76 20.78
CA GLN A 337 -0.05 5.95 22.22
C GLN A 337 -0.89 7.21 22.50
N SER A 338 -1.33 7.89 21.45
CA SER A 338 -2.16 9.07 21.55
C SER A 338 -3.50 8.75 22.20
N TYR A 339 -3.99 9.66 23.05
CA TYR A 339 -5.30 9.52 23.69
C TYR A 339 -6.41 9.30 22.65
N GLY A 340 -7.21 8.24 22.84
CA GLY A 340 -8.25 7.82 21.90
C GLY A 340 -7.93 6.57 21.07
N THR A 341 -6.67 6.11 21.08
CA THR A 341 -6.22 4.89 20.36
C THR A 341 -6.21 3.63 21.22
N ASP A 342 -6.25 3.75 22.54
CA ASP A 342 -6.05 2.65 23.52
C ASP A 342 -4.76 1.82 23.32
N GLU A 343 -3.77 2.33 22.58
CA GLU A 343 -2.62 1.54 22.12
C GLU A 343 -3.01 0.27 21.36
N ASP A 344 -4.16 0.29 20.67
CA ASP A 344 -4.72 -0.86 19.99
C ASP A 344 -3.77 -1.40 18.90
N ILE A 345 -3.36 -2.65 19.09
CA ILE A 345 -2.56 -3.41 18.13
C ILE A 345 -3.09 -4.84 17.98
N LEU A 346 -3.36 -5.22 16.75
CA LEU A 346 -3.76 -6.56 16.37
C LEU A 346 -2.57 -7.26 15.71
N PHE A 347 -1.88 -8.10 16.49
CA PHE A 347 -0.84 -8.96 15.99
C PHE A 347 -1.44 -10.11 15.19
N ILE A 348 -0.89 -10.35 14.00
CA ILE A 348 -1.35 -11.40 13.09
C ILE A 348 -0.17 -12.28 12.73
N PHE A 349 -0.33 -13.58 12.94
CA PHE A 349 0.75 -14.56 12.81
C PHE A 349 0.64 -15.27 11.46
N LYS A 350 1.75 -15.28 10.72
CA LYS A 350 1.89 -16.07 9.50
C LYS A 350 2.24 -17.50 9.85
N GLU A 351 1.48 -18.46 9.35
CA GLU A 351 1.81 -19.88 9.48
C GLU A 351 3.07 -20.19 8.67
N SER A 352 3.97 -20.95 9.27
CA SER A 352 5.31 -21.27 8.76
C SER A 352 5.28 -22.32 7.66
#